data_AF-A0A9X1RPP5-F1
#
_entry.id   AF-A0A9X1RPP5-F1
#
_cell.length_a   1.000
_cell.length_b   1.000
_cell.length_c   1.000
_cell.angle_alpha   90.00
_cell.angle_beta   90.00
_cell.angle_gamma   90.00
#
_symmetry.space_group_name_H-M   'P 1'
#
loop_
_entity.id
_entity.type
_entity.pdbx_description
1 polymer ?
#
loop_
_entity_poly.entity_id
_entity_poly.type
_entity_poly.pdbx_seq_one_letter_code
_entity_poly.pdbx_strand_id
1 'polypeptide(L)'
;MSNIQLDIEWTEAASRKIEKLMPRGKDGDAFLALPPIECLPMEGDVLFLGPQGKQQPFIVAERQYHHEGDADWTIILILDVPDTAH
;
A
#
# COMPACT_ATOMS: atom_id res chain seq x y z
N MET A 1 -17.11 -2.84 -18.47
CA MET A 1 -16.00 -2.05 -17.89
C MET A 1 -15.36 -2.97 -16.87
N SER A 2 -14.07 -3.25 -17.01
CA SER A 2 -13.32 -4.05 -16.03
C SER A 2 -13.14 -3.21 -14.76
N ASN A 3 -13.54 -3.72 -13.60
CA ASN A 3 -13.26 -3.05 -12.34
C ASN A 3 -11.84 -3.41 -11.92
N ILE A 4 -11.05 -2.39 -11.59
CA ILE A 4 -9.71 -2.59 -11.00
C ILE A 4 -9.83 -2.25 -9.53
N GLN A 5 -9.64 -3.25 -8.67
CA GLN A 5 -9.49 -3.09 -7.23
C GLN A 5 -7.99 -3.00 -6.89
N LEU A 6 -7.66 -2.18 -5.90
CA LEU A 6 -6.30 -2.05 -5.40
C LEU A 6 -6.28 -2.43 -3.92
N ASP A 7 -5.51 -3.46 -3.59
CA ASP A 7 -5.30 -3.93 -2.22
C ASP A 7 -3.83 -3.76 -1.81
N ILE A 8 -3.59 -3.68 -0.51
CA ILE A 8 -2.24 -3.51 0.06
C ILE A 8 -1.96 -4.64 1.03
N GLU A 9 -0.83 -5.30 0.79
CA GLU A 9 -0.20 -6.23 1.71
C GLU A 9 1.12 -5.65 2.22
N TRP A 10 1.59 -6.19 3.32
CA TRP A 10 2.76 -5.68 4.03
C TRP A 10 3.75 -6.80 4.25
N THR A 11 5.04 -6.53 4.05
CA THR A 11 6.09 -7.42 4.59
C THR A 11 6.03 -7.46 6.12
N GLU A 12 6.74 -8.40 6.73
CA GLU A 12 6.82 -8.47 8.20
C GLU A 12 7.41 -7.17 8.79
N ALA A 13 8.45 -6.62 8.14
CA ALA A 13 9.09 -5.39 8.57
C ALA A 13 8.15 -4.18 8.46
N ALA A 14 7.43 -4.06 7.34
CA ALA A 14 6.46 -2.98 7.14
C ALA A 14 5.25 -3.13 8.06
N SER A 15 4.76 -4.35 8.31
CA SER A 15 3.66 -4.64 9.24
C SER A 15 3.96 -4.08 10.64
N ARG A 16 5.16 -4.34 11.17
CA ARG A 16 5.59 -3.82 12.48
C ARG A 16 5.67 -2.29 12.51
N LYS A 17 6.04 -1.66 11.39
CA LYS A 17 6.14 -0.20 11.28
C LYS A 17 4.75 0.43 11.18
N ILE A 18 3.87 -0.10 10.34
CA ILE A 18 2.53 0.46 10.13
C ILE A 18 1.63 0.26 11.36
N GLU A 19 1.70 -0.86 12.08
CA GLU A 19 0.96 -1.05 13.33
C GLU A 19 1.28 0.01 14.40
N LYS A 20 2.54 0.48 14.43
CA LYS A 20 2.94 1.57 15.34
C LYS A 20 2.44 2.93 14.87
N LEU A 21 2.40 3.16 13.56
CA LEU A 21 1.99 4.44 12.97
C LEU A 21 0.47 4.60 12.93
N MET A 22 -0.25 3.49 12.73
CA MET A 22 -1.68 3.39 12.54
C MET A 22 -2.20 2.11 13.21
N PRO A 23 -2.28 2.07 14.56
CA PRO A 23 -2.83 0.92 15.26
C PRO A 23 -4.29 0.71 14.83
N ARG A 24 -4.64 -0.53 14.44
CA ARG A 24 -6.00 -0.92 14.05
C ARG A 24 -6.94 -0.74 15.25
N GLY A 25 -7.51 0.44 15.43
CA GLY A 25 -8.34 0.73 16.60
C GLY A 25 -8.59 2.20 16.90
N LYS A 26 -9.25 2.91 16.00
CA LYS A 26 -10.24 3.99 16.24
C LYS A 26 -10.57 4.61 14.90
N ASP A 27 -11.79 4.39 14.44
CA ASP A 27 -12.39 4.98 13.24
C ASP A 27 -11.76 4.55 11.90
N GLY A 28 -11.95 3.27 11.59
CA GLY A 28 -12.70 2.86 10.39
C GLY A 28 -12.03 2.94 9.02
N ASP A 29 -11.14 3.89 8.77
CA ASP A 29 -10.49 4.04 7.48
C ASP A 29 -9.00 4.26 7.74
N ALA A 30 -8.19 3.23 7.51
CA ALA A 30 -6.79 3.47 7.26
C ALA A 30 -6.74 4.41 6.06
N PHE A 31 -6.51 5.71 6.30
CA PHE A 31 -6.26 6.71 5.27
C PHE A 31 -4.94 6.37 4.57
N LEU A 32 -4.97 5.27 3.81
CA LEU A 32 -4.30 5.13 2.55
C LEU A 32 -4.93 6.19 1.64
N ALA A 33 -4.60 7.46 1.91
CA ALA A 33 -4.81 8.54 0.97
C ALA A 33 -3.80 8.31 -0.14
N LEU A 34 -4.04 7.26 -0.93
CA LEU A 34 -3.40 7.11 -2.21
C LEU A 34 -3.80 8.38 -2.98
N PRO A 35 -2.83 9.15 -3.49
CA PRO A 35 -3.17 10.29 -4.34
C PRO A 35 -4.10 9.80 -5.45
N PRO A 36 -5.06 10.59 -5.95
CA PRO A 36 -5.87 10.18 -7.09
C PRO A 36 -4.92 9.69 -8.21
N ILE A 37 -4.91 8.38 -8.39
CA ILE A 37 -3.86 7.69 -9.12
C ILE A 37 -4.19 7.84 -10.60
N GLU A 38 -3.59 8.83 -11.28
CA GLU A 38 -3.56 8.84 -12.74
C GLU A 38 -2.69 7.69 -13.28
N CYS A 39 -1.76 7.15 -12.46
CA CYS A 39 -0.78 6.11 -12.81
C CYS A 39 -0.57 5.07 -11.69
N LEU A 40 -0.96 3.81 -11.92
CA LEU A 40 -0.85 2.72 -10.93
C LEU A 40 0.59 2.55 -10.41
N PRO A 41 0.82 2.47 -9.09
CA PRO A 41 2.13 2.26 -8.50
C PRO A 41 2.83 1.02 -9.06
N MET A 42 4.13 1.13 -9.27
CA MET A 42 5.00 0.07 -9.75
C MET A 42 6.02 -0.33 -8.69
N GLU A 43 6.59 -1.52 -8.85
CA GLU A 43 7.72 -1.97 -8.03
C GLU A 43 8.85 -0.93 -8.03
N GLY A 44 9.36 -0.62 -6.84
CA GLY A 44 10.34 0.43 -6.60
C GLY A 44 9.77 1.81 -6.27
N ASP A 45 8.47 2.05 -6.50
CA ASP A 45 7.85 3.32 -6.15
C ASP A 45 7.77 3.51 -4.63
N VAL A 46 7.88 4.76 -4.19
CA VAL A 46 7.79 5.12 -2.77
C VAL A 46 6.42 5.76 -2.47
N LEU A 47 5.71 5.16 -1.52
CA LEU A 47 4.43 5.65 -1.00
C LEU A 47 4.61 6.24 0.41
N PHE A 48 3.95 7.36 0.67
CA PHE A 48 4.00 8.05 1.97
C PHE A 48 2.70 7.81 2.74
N LEU A 49 2.78 6.94 3.75
CA LEU A 49 1.60 6.43 4.46
C LEU A 49 1.63 6.81 5.94
N GLY A 50 0.45 7.08 6.51
CA GLY A 50 0.30 7.50 7.90
C GLY A 50 -0.60 8.74 8.05
N PRO A 51 -0.83 9.19 9.30
CA PRO A 51 -1.61 10.41 9.57
C PRO A 51 -1.02 11.63 8.85
N GLN A 52 -1.88 12.57 8.46
CA GLN A 52 -1.46 13.82 7.81
C GLN A 52 -0.37 14.52 8.63
N GLY A 53 0.73 14.89 7.97
CA GLY A 53 1.90 15.52 8.62
C GLY A 53 2.83 14.56 9.39
N LYS A 54 2.51 13.25 9.45
CA LYS A 54 3.36 12.19 10.05
C LYS A 54 3.55 10.99 9.10
N GLN A 55 3.35 11.20 7.81
CA GLN A 55 3.50 10.16 6.80
C GLN A 55 4.95 9.66 6.77
N GLN A 56 5.09 8.35 6.59
CA GLN A 56 6.37 7.65 6.53
C GLN A 56 6.52 6.96 5.18
N PRO A 57 7.74 6.88 4.64
CA PRO A 57 7.97 6.20 3.38
C PRO A 57 7.87 4.68 3.54
N PHE A 58 7.26 4.06 2.53
CA PHE A 58 7.21 2.64 2.24
C PHE A 58 7.50 2.44 0.75
N ILE A 59 8.16 1.34 0.39
CA ILE A 59 8.47 1.03 -1.00
C ILE A 59 7.53 -0.07 -1.50
N VAL A 60 7.07 0.01 -2.75
CA VAL A 60 6.40 -1.11 -3.41
C VAL A 60 7.47 -2.15 -3.72
N ALA A 61 7.53 -3.19 -2.89
CA ALA A 61 8.49 -4.28 -3.06
C ALA A 61 8.06 -5.26 -4.15
N GLU A 62 6.75 -5.44 -4.34
CA GLU A 62 6.20 -6.29 -5.38
C GLU A 62 4.80 -5.82 -5.76
N ARG A 63 4.42 -6.07 -7.02
CA ARG A 63 3.04 -5.90 -7.49
C ARG A 63 2.55 -7.20 -8.09
N GLN A 64 1.44 -7.71 -7.53
CA GLN A 64 0.77 -8.90 -8.02
C GLN A 64 -0.55 -8.56 -8.70
N TYR A 65 -0.90 -9.37 -9.69
CA TYR A 65 -2.16 -9.27 -10.41
C TYR A 65 -2.98 -10.51 -10.13
N HIS A 66 -4.14 -10.31 -9.54
CA HIS A 66 -5.13 -11.35 -9.35
C HIS A 66 -6.34 -11.06 -10.23
N HIS A 67 -6.86 -12.10 -10.87
CA HIS A 67 -8.01 -11.98 -11.77
C HIS A 67 -9.02 -13.06 -11.38
N GLU A 68 -10.18 -12.63 -10.87
CA GLU A 68 -11.30 -13.51 -10.55
C GLU A 68 -12.43 -13.30 -11.55
N GLY A 69 -12.80 -14.35 -12.29
CA GLY A 69 -13.89 -14.29 -13.26
C GLY A 69 -13.49 -13.68 -14.61
N ASP A 70 -14.45 -13.03 -15.30
CA ASP A 70 -14.31 -12.61 -16.71
C ASP A 70 -13.86 -11.15 -16.90
N ALA A 71 -13.86 -10.30 -15.85
CA ALA A 71 -13.60 -8.86 -16.02
C ALA A 71 -13.01 -8.09 -14.82
N ASP A 72 -12.91 -8.68 -13.63
CA ASP A 72 -12.46 -7.97 -12.44
C ASP A 72 -11.00 -8.28 -12.11
N TRP A 73 -10.20 -7.23 -11.94
CA TRP A 73 -8.77 -7.33 -11.64
C TRP A 73 -8.51 -6.76 -10.27
N THR A 74 -7.80 -7.50 -9.43
CA THR A 74 -7.25 -7.00 -8.17
C THR A 74 -5.75 -6.85 -8.33
N ILE A 75 -5.25 -5.65 -8.08
CA ILE A 75 -3.82 -5.38 -8.00
C ILE A 75 -3.44 -5.35 -6.53
N ILE A 76 -2.53 -6.22 -6.13
CA ILE A 76 -2.01 -6.26 -4.76
C ILE A 76 -0.63 -5.60 -4.77
N LEU A 77 -0.48 -4.54 -3.99
CA LEU A 77 0.81 -3.90 -3.74
C LEU A 77 1.38 -4.45 -2.43
N ILE A 78 2.53 -5.11 -2.51
CA ILE A 78 3.28 -5.55 -1.34
C ILE A 78 4.23 -4.42 -0.96
N LEU A 79 4.01 -3.83 0.21
CA LEU A 79 4.79 -2.71 0.70
C LEU A 79 5.82 -3.15 1.73
N ASP A 80 7.05 -2.64 1.57
CA ASP A 80 8.15 -2.83 2.52
C ASP A 80 8.67 -1.50 3.08
N VAL A 81 9.54 -1.57 4.08
CA VAL A 81 10.29 -0.42 4.57
C VAL A 81 11.44 -0.10 3.60
N PRO A 82 11.75 1.18 3.35
CA PRO A 82 12.96 1.53 2.61
C PRO A 82 14.17 1.03 3.39
N ASP A 83 15.11 0.37 2.73
CA ASP A 83 16.39 0.03 3.33
C ASP A 83 17.01 1.30 3.92
N THR A 84 17.22 1.33 5.23
CA THR A 84 18.12 2.30 5.82
C THR A 84 19.51 1.87 5.39
N ALA A 85 20.00 2.43 4.29
CA ALA A 85 21.42 2.35 3.95
C ALA A 85 22.20 2.77 5.20
N HIS A 86 22.88 1.80 5.81
CA HIS A 86 23.79 1.97 6.94
C HIS A 86 25.02 2.79 6.54
#